data_AF-A0A6M4AWZ9-F1
#
_entry.id   AF-A0A6M4AWZ9-F1
#
_cell.length_a   1.000
_cell.length_b   1.000
_cell.length_c   1.000
_cell.angle_alpha   90.00
_cell.angle_beta   90.00
_cell.angle_gamma   90.00
#
_symmetry.space_group_name_H-M   'P 1'
#
loop_
_entity.id
_entity.type
_entity.pdbx_description
1 polymer ?
#
loop_
_entity_poly.entity_id
_entity_poly.type
_entity_poly.pdbx_seq_one_letter_code
_entity_poly.pdbx_strand_id
1 'polypeptide(L)'
;MMRIIVLFNLKAGADRAAYEAWATGTDIPGVNALGSVKSFSVHRATGLFGSDAPSPYAYVEVIDIHGMDGFVADVSNPEFQQVAAAFGDFADNPQFILTEDL
;
A
#
# COMPACT_ATOMS: atom_id res chain seq x y z
N MET A 1 -14.50 10.12 6.86
CA MET A 1 -14.02 8.85 6.29
C MET A 1 -12.61 8.64 6.80
N MET A 2 -12.20 7.39 7.02
CA MET A 2 -10.85 7.09 7.50
C MET A 2 -10.07 6.42 6.37
N ARG A 3 -8.88 6.94 6.13
CA ARG A 3 -8.00 6.49 5.05
C ARG A 3 -6.57 6.37 5.56
N ILE A 4 -5.86 5.39 5.02
CA ILE A 4 -4.43 5.20 5.23
C ILE A 4 -3.76 5.43 3.88
N ILE A 5 -2.74 6.29 3.88
CA ILE A 5 -1.89 6.52 2.73
C ILE A 5 -0.55 5.86 3.00
N VAL A 6 -0.10 5.01 2.08
CA VAL A 6 1.23 4.37 2.17
C VAL A 6 2.14 4.95 1.10
N LEU A 7 3.27 5.49 1.51
CA LEU A 7 4.29 6.05 0.60
C LEU A 7 5.56 5.21 0.68
N PHE A 8 6.07 4.71 -0.44
CA PHE A 8 7.27 3.88 -0.42
C PHE A 8 8.04 3.89 -1.74
N ASN A 9 9.30 3.47 -1.62
CA ASN A 9 10.18 3.13 -2.73
C ASN A 9 10.49 1.62 -2.67
N LEU A 10 10.99 1.05 -3.76
CA LEU A 10 11.48 -0.32 -3.74
C LEU A 10 12.87 -0.38 -3.14
N LYS A 11 13.18 -1.46 -2.43
CA LYS A 11 14.54 -1.74 -1.95
C LYS A 11 15.54 -1.80 -3.10
N ALA A 12 16.79 -1.49 -2.79
CA ALA A 12 17.89 -1.64 -3.72
C ALA A 12 17.95 -3.10 -4.24
N GLY A 13 17.88 -3.28 -5.55
CA GLY A 13 17.90 -4.59 -6.20
C GLY A 13 16.57 -5.33 -6.27
N ALA A 14 15.48 -4.79 -5.70
CA ALA A 14 14.15 -5.35 -5.90
C ALA A 14 13.71 -5.16 -7.37
N ASP A 15 13.19 -6.23 -7.96
CA ASP A 15 12.66 -6.19 -9.33
C ASP A 15 11.28 -5.53 -9.33
N ARG A 16 11.18 -4.41 -10.04
CA ARG A 16 9.93 -3.69 -10.21
C ARG A 16 8.86 -4.51 -10.92
N ALA A 17 9.21 -5.29 -11.94
CA ALA A 17 8.22 -6.10 -12.65
C ALA A 17 7.66 -7.21 -11.75
N ALA A 18 8.51 -7.81 -10.93
CA ALA A 18 8.10 -8.77 -9.92
C ALA A 18 7.18 -8.13 -8.87
N TYR A 19 7.52 -6.93 -8.38
CA TYR A 19 6.66 -6.17 -7.47
C TYR A 19 5.29 -5.86 -8.11
N GLU A 20 5.26 -5.28 -9.30
CA GLU A 20 4.00 -4.90 -9.97
C GLU A 20 3.11 -6.14 -10.26
N ALA A 21 3.71 -7.28 -10.60
CA ALA A 21 3.00 -8.55 -10.78
C ALA A 21 2.44 -9.11 -9.47
N TRP A 22 3.22 -9.08 -8.39
CA TRP A 22 2.77 -9.48 -7.05
C TRP A 22 1.66 -8.55 -6.54
N ALA A 23 1.82 -7.24 -6.72
CA ALA A 23 0.84 -6.25 -6.25
C ALA A 23 -0.51 -6.45 -6.94
N THR A 24 -0.51 -6.62 -8.26
CA THR A 24 -1.74 -6.82 -9.04
C THR A 24 -2.37 -8.20 -8.87
N GLY A 25 -1.57 -9.24 -8.65
CA GLY A 25 -2.06 -10.62 -8.52
C GLY A 25 -2.45 -11.04 -7.10
N THR A 26 -1.83 -10.44 -6.08
CA THR A 26 -1.95 -10.90 -4.68
C THR A 26 -2.38 -9.78 -3.75
N ASP A 27 -1.64 -8.67 -3.71
CA ASP A 27 -1.82 -7.62 -2.72
C ASP A 27 -3.15 -6.87 -2.91
N ILE A 28 -3.34 -6.27 -4.09
CA ILE A 28 -4.55 -5.53 -4.44
C ILE A 28 -5.82 -6.36 -4.21
N PRO A 29 -5.97 -7.58 -4.76
CA PRO A 29 -7.16 -8.38 -4.51
C PRO A 29 -7.26 -8.86 -3.05
N GLY A 30 -6.15 -9.18 -2.39
CA GLY A 30 -6.12 -9.66 -1.00
C GLY A 30 -6.59 -8.61 -0.01
N VAL A 31 -6.08 -7.38 -0.10
CA VAL A 31 -6.48 -6.26 0.76
C VAL A 31 -7.94 -5.86 0.48
N ASN A 32 -8.37 -5.85 -0.79
CA ASN A 32 -9.77 -5.58 -1.13
C ASN A 32 -10.76 -6.67 -0.66
N ALA A 33 -10.27 -7.87 -0.30
CA ALA A 33 -11.11 -8.94 0.23
C ALA A 33 -11.35 -8.83 1.75
N LEU A 34 -10.62 -7.95 2.45
CA LEU A 34 -10.79 -7.73 3.88
C LEU A 34 -12.11 -7.03 4.18
N GLY A 35 -12.85 -7.53 5.17
CA GLY A 35 -14.16 -6.97 5.55
C GLY A 35 -14.08 -5.56 6.15
N SER A 36 -12.91 -5.17 6.66
CA SER A 36 -12.65 -3.82 7.17
C SER A 36 -12.26 -2.80 6.09
N VAL A 37 -11.99 -3.24 4.86
CA VAL A 37 -11.55 -2.40 3.73
C VAL A 37 -12.72 -2.11 2.78
N LYS A 38 -12.91 -0.83 2.48
CA LYS A 38 -13.88 -0.34 1.48
C LYS A 38 -13.32 -0.38 0.07
N SER A 39 -12.08 0.05 -0.06
CA SER A 39 -11.34 0.04 -1.32
C SER A 39 -9.85 0.17 -1.07
N PHE A 40 -9.07 -0.54 -1.86
CA PHE A 40 -7.62 -0.45 -1.88
C PHE A 40 -7.11 -0.30 -3.31
N SER A 41 -6.18 0.63 -3.50
CA SER A 41 -5.54 0.88 -4.79
C SER A 41 -4.06 1.22 -4.61
N VAL A 42 -3.25 0.79 -5.57
CA VAL A 42 -1.82 1.08 -5.64
C VAL A 42 -1.54 1.87 -6.91
N HIS A 43 -0.82 2.97 -6.77
CA HIS A 43 -0.51 3.91 -7.85
C HIS A 43 0.99 4.03 -8.00
N ARG A 44 1.48 3.81 -9.21
CA ARG A 44 2.86 4.16 -9.56
C ARG A 44 2.96 5.65 -9.84
N ALA A 45 3.87 6.33 -9.15
CA ALA A 45 4.14 7.74 -9.41
C ALA A 45 4.85 7.93 -10.76
N THR A 46 4.44 8.97 -11.49
CA THR A 46 5.01 9.31 -12.81
C THR A 46 5.87 10.58 -12.79
N GLY A 47 5.93 11.30 -11.67
CA GLY A 47 6.63 12.58 -11.52
C GLY A 47 5.85 13.55 -10.63
N LEU A 48 6.31 14.80 -10.56
CA LEU A 48 5.60 15.88 -9.87
C LEU A 48 4.85 16.77 -10.87
N PHE A 49 3.61 17.14 -10.57
CA PHE A 49 2.84 18.05 -11.42
C PHE A 49 3.47 19.46 -11.39
N GLY A 50 3.69 20.06 -12.56
CA GLY A 50 4.30 21.38 -12.68
C GLY A 50 5.83 21.40 -12.58
N SER A 51 6.49 20.24 -12.65
CA SER A 51 7.95 20.12 -12.64
C SER A 51 8.42 18.88 -13.43
N ASP A 52 9.67 18.89 -13.90
CA ASP A 52 10.35 17.69 -14.43
C ASP A 52 11.06 16.88 -13.33
N ALA A 53 10.95 17.30 -12.06
CA ALA A 53 11.52 16.58 -10.94
C ALA A 53 10.81 15.21 -10.73
N PRO A 54 11.56 14.17 -10.36
CA PRO A 54 10.96 12.88 -10.01
C PRO A 54 10.11 13.01 -8.74
N SER A 55 9.11 12.13 -8.61
CA SER A 55 8.39 11.95 -7.34
C SER A 55 9.36 11.48 -6.24
N PRO A 56 9.22 11.95 -5.00
CA PRO A 56 10.01 11.45 -3.86
C PRO A 56 9.70 9.99 -3.51
N TYR A 57 8.54 9.47 -3.92
CA TYR A 57 8.11 8.09 -3.75
C TYR A 57 7.70 7.47 -5.08
N ALA A 58 8.12 6.23 -5.34
CA ALA A 58 7.80 5.49 -6.55
C ALA A 58 6.35 4.98 -6.56
N TYR A 59 5.78 4.70 -5.38
CA TYR A 59 4.44 4.16 -5.24
C TYR A 59 3.66 4.81 -4.11
N VAL A 60 2.34 4.84 -4.30
CA VAL A 60 1.35 5.34 -3.34
C VAL A 60 0.24 4.31 -3.21
N GLU A 61 0.00 3.82 -2.01
CA GLU A 61 -1.20 3.05 -1.71
C GLU A 61 -2.24 3.91 -1.03
N VAL A 62 -3.50 3.65 -1.37
CA VAL A 62 -4.66 4.31 -0.78
C VAL A 62 -5.59 3.22 -0.26
N ILE A 63 -5.72 3.15 1.06
CA ILE A 63 -6.58 2.18 1.75
C ILE A 63 -7.71 2.95 2.42
N ASP A 64 -8.94 2.73 1.95
CA ASP A 64 -10.15 3.24 2.57
C ASP A 64 -10.71 2.19 3.52
N ILE A 65 -10.91 2.56 4.78
CA ILE A 65 -11.37 1.61 5.81
C ILE A 65 -12.70 2.01 6.44
N HIS A 66 -13.38 1.01 7.01
CA HIS A 66 -14.58 1.21 7.81
C HIS A 66 -14.27 1.79 9.20
N GLY A 67 -13.10 1.46 9.76
CA GLY A 67 -12.61 1.97 11.04
C GLY A 67 -11.35 1.20 11.49
N MET A 68 -10.65 1.75 12.48
CA MET A 68 -9.33 1.22 12.89
C MET A 68 -9.42 -0.17 13.55
N ASP A 69 -10.37 -0.39 14.45
CA ASP A 69 -10.45 -1.65 15.22
C ASP A 69 -10.61 -2.87 14.31
N GLY A 70 -11.52 -2.78 13.33
CA GLY A 70 -11.73 -3.84 12.34
C GLY A 70 -10.50 -4.05 11.45
N PHE A 71 -9.85 -2.95 11.03
CA PHE A 71 -8.66 -3.03 10.21
C PHE A 71 -7.49 -3.69 10.96
N VAL A 72 -7.25 -3.31 12.21
CA VAL A 72 -6.23 -3.92 13.08
C VAL A 72 -6.51 -5.41 13.27
N ALA A 73 -7.76 -5.81 13.48
CA ALA A 73 -8.13 -7.22 13.60
C ALA A 73 -7.83 -8.01 12.32
N ASP A 74 -8.21 -7.49 11.16
CA ASP A 74 -7.98 -8.13 9.86
C ASP A 74 -6.48 -8.26 9.57
N VAL A 75 -5.71 -7.19 9.72
CA VAL A 75 -4.27 -7.23 9.39
C VAL A 75 -3.45 -8.02 10.41
N SER A 76 -3.94 -8.21 11.62
CA SER A 76 -3.28 -9.05 12.64
C SER A 76 -3.46 -10.55 12.40
N ASN A 77 -4.31 -10.95 11.45
CA ASN A 77 -4.50 -12.35 11.09
C ASN A 77 -3.20 -12.95 10.51
N PRO A 78 -2.78 -14.17 10.92
CA PRO A 78 -1.60 -14.85 10.38
C PRO A 78 -1.54 -14.96 8.85
N GLU A 79 -2.68 -15.10 8.17
CA GLU A 79 -2.72 -15.14 6.70
C GLU A 79 -2.35 -13.78 6.10
N PHE A 80 -2.89 -12.69 6.64
CA PHE A 80 -2.57 -11.35 6.15
C PHE A 80 -1.14 -10.93 6.50
N GLN A 81 -0.61 -11.37 7.64
CA GLN A 81 0.79 -11.14 8.02
C GLN A 81 1.78 -11.72 7.00
N GLN A 82 1.42 -12.78 6.27
CA GLN A 82 2.25 -13.31 5.17
C GLN A 82 2.28 -12.35 3.98
N VAL A 83 1.15 -11.73 3.64
CA VAL A 83 1.06 -10.69 2.61
C VAL A 83 1.90 -9.47 3.03
N ALA A 84 1.77 -9.02 4.28
CA ALA A 84 2.55 -7.92 4.82
C ALA A 84 4.06 -8.21 4.84
N ALA A 85 4.47 -9.46 5.13
CA ALA A 85 5.86 -9.87 5.06
C ALA A 85 6.40 -9.82 3.62
N ALA A 86 5.62 -10.32 2.64
CA ALA A 86 5.99 -10.26 1.23
C ALA A 86 6.09 -8.81 0.72
N PHE A 87 5.19 -7.92 1.16
CA PHE A 87 5.33 -6.48 0.91
C PHE A 87 6.65 -5.94 1.46
N GLY A 88 7.00 -6.36 2.68
CA GLY A 88 8.25 -6.02 3.35
C GLY A 88 9.50 -6.47 2.61
N ASP A 89 9.42 -7.46 1.72
CA ASP A 89 10.56 -7.87 0.86
C ASP A 89 10.82 -6.87 -0.27
N PHE A 90 9.78 -6.16 -0.73
CA PHE A 90 9.87 -5.17 -1.81
C PHE A 90 10.09 -3.75 -1.32
N ALA A 91 9.36 -3.34 -0.27
CA ALA A 91 9.28 -1.94 0.15
C ALA A 91 10.47 -1.51 1.02
N ASP A 92 11.06 -0.37 0.69
CA ASP A 92 12.10 0.28 1.50
C ASP A 92 11.47 1.33 2.42
N ASN A 93 11.48 1.03 3.73
CA ASN A 93 10.98 1.90 4.80
C ASN A 93 9.63 2.61 4.48
N PRO A 94 8.55 1.85 4.17
CA PRO A 94 7.25 2.41 3.84
C PRO A 94 6.69 3.29 4.96
N GLN A 95 6.08 4.42 4.61
CA GLN A 95 5.45 5.34 5.54
C GLN A 95 3.93 5.14 5.54
N PHE A 96 3.35 4.82 6.70
CA PHE A 96 1.91 4.64 6.87
C PHE A 96 1.31 5.88 7.53
N ILE A 97 0.50 6.62 6.78
CA ILE A 97 -0.05 7.91 7.19
C ILE A 97 -1.55 7.75 7.42
N LEU A 98 -1.99 8.01 8.65
CA LEU A 98 -3.40 8.02 9.01
C LEU A 98 -4.01 9.38 8.66
N THR A 99 -5.20 9.37 8.06
CA THR A 99 -5.91 10.60 7.67
C THR A 99 -7.36 10.57 8.13
N GLU A 100 -7.91 11.76 8.36
CA GLU A 100 -9.35 12.01 8.51
C GLU A 100 -9.83 13.01 7.47
N ASP A 101 -11.14 13.04 7.22
CA ASP A 101 -11.76 14.10 6.41
C ASP A 101 -11.82 15.40 7.22
N LEU A 102 -11.78 16.55 6.52
CA LEU A 102 -11.99 17.88 7.11
C LEU A 102 -13.48 18.20 7.32
#